data_AF-G0QIL7-F1
#
_entry.id   AF-G0QIL7-F1
#
_cell.length_a   1.000
_cell.length_b   1.000
_cell.length_c   1.000
_cell.angle_alpha   90.00
_cell.angle_beta   90.00
_cell.angle_gamma   90.00
#
_symmetry.space_group_name_H-M   'P 1'
#
loop_
_entity.id
_entity.type
_entity.pdbx_description
1 polymer ?
#
loop_
_entity_poly.entity_id
_entity_poly.type
_entity_poly.pdbx_seq_one_letter_code
_entity_poly.pdbx_strand_id
1 'polypeptide(L)'
;MRAGNFVGEGCTVMSQAYVNIGVYLGDGSMVDSNVTVGSCAQIGKKCHIGANTLIGGVLEPIEDKPVVIEDNVSIGGGSKVTSGFEIRENVEVAENTLLTPRIDIYDLKKNEIIRGRVPSDRRVFQRYVESSVSNHEMFEDKDANAQKPVAVAVSKERDKAEIEEELRMK
;
A
#
# COMPACT_ATOMS: atom_id res chain seq x y z
N MET A 1 7.87 -1.46 20.80
CA MET A 1 8.03 -2.69 19.99
C MET A 1 7.80 -3.91 20.86
N ARG A 2 7.25 -5.02 20.32
CA ARG A 2 7.12 -6.31 21.03
C ARG A 2 8.36 -7.17 20.84
N ALA A 3 8.68 -8.03 21.81
CA ALA A 3 9.77 -9.01 21.64
C ALA A 3 9.49 -9.97 20.47
N GLY A 4 10.55 -10.50 19.85
CA GLY A 4 10.46 -11.43 18.72
C GLY A 4 10.30 -10.76 17.35
N ASN A 5 10.69 -9.49 17.22
CA ASN A 5 10.87 -8.83 15.92
C ASN A 5 12.37 -8.67 15.60
N PHE A 6 12.70 -8.47 14.33
CA PHE A 6 14.04 -8.13 13.86
C PHE A 6 14.07 -6.71 13.29
N VAL A 7 15.07 -5.93 13.71
CA VAL A 7 15.35 -4.59 13.20
C VAL A 7 16.78 -4.56 12.67
N GLY A 8 16.93 -4.31 11.38
CA GLY A 8 18.20 -4.25 10.67
C GLY A 8 19.04 -3.02 11.04
N GLU A 9 20.26 -2.99 10.54
CA GLU A 9 21.23 -1.94 10.82
C GLU A 9 20.80 -0.60 10.18
N GLY A 10 21.00 0.51 10.89
CA GLY A 10 20.67 1.85 10.39
C GLY A 10 19.17 2.12 10.25
N CYS A 11 18.30 1.24 10.76
CA CYS A 11 16.86 1.51 10.78
C CYS A 11 16.53 2.66 11.72
N THR A 12 15.55 3.48 11.34
CA THR A 12 14.99 4.51 12.21
C THR A 12 13.52 4.18 12.48
N VAL A 13 13.14 4.13 13.76
CA VAL A 13 11.74 3.95 14.16
C VAL A 13 11.33 5.12 15.04
N MET A 14 10.39 5.90 14.53
CA MET A 14 9.99 7.19 15.09
C MET A 14 8.94 7.03 16.19
N SER A 15 8.67 8.15 16.87
CA SER A 15 7.78 8.23 18.04
C SER A 15 6.41 7.60 17.79
N GLN A 16 5.92 6.85 18.79
CA GLN A 16 4.58 6.22 18.79
C GLN A 16 4.36 5.17 17.68
N ALA A 17 5.42 4.76 16.96
CA ALA A 17 5.33 3.61 16.09
C ALA A 17 5.20 2.29 16.88
N TYR A 18 4.37 1.38 16.39
CA TYR A 18 4.16 0.06 16.96
C TYR A 18 4.68 -1.02 16.01
N VAL A 19 5.64 -1.82 16.47
CA VAL A 19 6.17 -2.98 15.74
C VAL A 19 5.82 -4.24 16.52
N ASN A 20 5.06 -5.14 15.90
CA ASN A 20 4.56 -6.37 16.51
C ASN A 20 5.56 -7.54 16.37
N ILE A 21 5.20 -8.70 16.92
CA ILE A 21 6.02 -9.92 16.89
C ILE A 21 6.16 -10.47 15.46
N GLY A 22 7.29 -11.11 15.16
CA GLY A 22 7.57 -11.75 13.88
C GLY A 22 7.86 -10.78 12.73
N VAL A 23 7.83 -9.47 12.98
CA VAL A 23 8.18 -8.47 11.98
C VAL A 23 9.66 -8.57 11.63
N TYR A 24 9.97 -8.45 10.35
CA TYR A 24 11.31 -8.23 9.84
C TYR A 24 11.39 -6.82 9.24
N LEU A 25 12.33 -6.00 9.71
CA LEU A 25 12.61 -4.68 9.16
C LEU A 25 14.04 -4.66 8.63
N GLY A 26 14.21 -4.59 7.31
CA GLY A 26 15.51 -4.60 6.65
C GLY A 26 16.30 -3.31 6.82
N ASP A 27 17.62 -3.40 6.63
CA ASP A 27 18.59 -2.34 6.87
C ASP A 27 18.26 -1.00 6.21
N GLY A 28 18.54 0.09 6.92
CA GLY A 28 18.35 1.46 6.46
C GLY A 28 16.89 1.88 6.27
N SER A 29 15.93 1.07 6.72
CA SER A 29 14.52 1.39 6.60
C SER A 29 14.04 2.36 7.69
N MET A 30 13.12 3.23 7.31
CA MET A 30 12.52 4.23 8.19
C MET A 30 11.04 3.91 8.42
N VAL A 31 10.64 3.88 9.68
CA VAL A 31 9.26 3.75 10.14
C VAL A 31 8.88 5.05 10.84
N ASP A 32 8.03 5.86 10.20
CA ASP A 32 7.64 7.18 10.71
C ASP A 32 6.70 7.11 11.93
N SER A 33 6.40 8.30 12.46
CA SER A 33 5.56 8.46 13.63
C SER A 33 4.17 7.87 13.44
N ASN A 34 3.64 7.26 14.50
CA ASN A 34 2.32 6.63 14.53
C ASN A 34 2.10 5.51 13.49
N VAL A 35 3.18 4.93 12.93
CA VAL A 35 3.05 3.77 12.04
C VAL A 35 2.74 2.52 12.87
N THR A 36 1.83 1.68 12.39
CA THR A 36 1.61 0.34 12.93
C THR A 36 2.13 -0.70 11.96
N VAL A 37 3.07 -1.54 12.41
CA VAL A 37 3.57 -2.71 11.70
C VAL A 37 3.08 -3.97 12.42
N GLY A 38 2.09 -4.61 11.83
CA GLY A 38 1.43 -5.80 12.38
C GLY A 38 2.26 -7.06 12.32
N SER A 39 1.80 -8.12 12.99
CA SER A 39 2.55 -9.37 13.17
C SER A 39 3.02 -9.96 11.84
N CYS A 40 4.24 -10.49 11.85
CA CYS A 40 4.86 -11.20 10.73
C CYS A 40 5.07 -10.38 9.46
N ALA A 41 4.79 -9.07 9.43
CA ALA A 41 5.06 -8.24 8.26
C ALA A 41 6.56 -8.25 7.89
N GLN A 42 6.83 -8.34 6.59
CA GLN A 42 8.19 -8.40 6.05
C GLN A 42 8.46 -7.08 5.30
N ILE A 43 9.35 -6.26 5.83
CA ILE A 43 9.76 -4.98 5.24
C ILE A 43 11.22 -5.09 4.84
N GLY A 44 11.49 -4.82 3.57
CA GLY A 44 12.80 -4.88 2.96
C GLY A 44 13.73 -3.78 3.43
N LYS A 45 14.83 -3.61 2.70
CA LYS A 45 15.87 -2.62 2.95
C LYS A 45 15.49 -1.27 2.36
N LYS A 46 16.00 -0.19 2.97
CA LYS A 46 15.85 1.19 2.47
C LYS A 46 14.40 1.57 2.16
N CYS A 47 13.46 1.03 2.93
CA CYS A 47 12.05 1.38 2.81
C CYS A 47 11.77 2.65 3.61
N HIS A 48 10.81 3.45 3.16
CA HIS A 48 10.28 4.58 3.94
C HIS A 48 8.78 4.40 4.14
N ILE A 49 8.38 4.12 5.38
CA ILE A 49 6.99 3.94 5.76
C ILE A 49 6.50 5.23 6.40
N GLY A 50 5.73 6.02 5.65
CA GLY A 50 5.29 7.35 6.03
C GLY A 50 4.32 7.38 7.22
N ALA A 51 4.25 8.53 7.89
CA ALA A 51 3.53 8.70 9.14
C ALA A 51 2.06 8.25 9.08
N ASN A 52 1.53 7.71 10.19
CA ASN A 52 0.15 7.22 10.32
C ASN A 52 -0.21 6.05 9.36
N THR A 53 0.77 5.39 8.75
CA THR A 53 0.53 4.22 7.89
C THR A 53 0.22 2.98 8.72
N LEU A 54 -0.66 2.11 8.20
CA LEU A 54 -0.91 0.78 8.75
C LEU A 54 -0.37 -0.30 7.81
N ILE A 55 0.63 -1.04 8.27
CA ILE A 55 1.07 -2.31 7.67
C ILE A 55 0.39 -3.44 8.45
N GLY A 56 -0.52 -4.14 7.79
CA GLY A 56 -1.34 -5.18 8.39
C GLY A 56 -0.53 -6.40 8.82
N GLY A 57 -0.91 -6.98 9.95
CA GLY A 57 -0.34 -8.24 10.43
C GLY A 57 -1.15 -9.43 9.94
N VAL A 58 -0.46 -10.54 9.70
CA VAL A 58 -1.08 -11.84 9.40
C VAL A 58 -0.34 -12.87 10.23
N LEU A 59 -1.01 -13.37 11.27
CA LEU A 59 -0.46 -14.42 12.15
C LEU A 59 -1.20 -15.75 11.93
N GLU A 60 -2.49 -15.64 11.66
CA GLU A 60 -3.37 -16.74 11.32
C GLU A 60 -4.22 -16.32 10.12
N PRO A 61 -4.57 -17.26 9.23
CA PRO A 61 -4.15 -18.67 9.22
C PRO A 61 -2.67 -18.84 8.83
N ILE A 62 -2.08 -20.02 9.11
CA ILE A 62 -0.63 -20.25 8.93
C ILE A 62 -0.23 -20.34 7.45
N GLU A 63 -1.18 -20.69 6.59
CA GLU A 63 -1.02 -20.76 5.14
C GLU A 63 -1.01 -19.38 4.48
N ASP A 64 -1.53 -18.36 5.17
CA ASP A 64 -1.61 -17.01 4.63
C ASP A 64 -0.25 -16.33 4.70
N LYS A 65 0.07 -15.61 3.63
CA LYS A 65 1.28 -14.82 3.56
C LYS A 65 1.14 -13.55 4.41
N PRO A 66 2.20 -13.12 5.09
CA PRO A 66 2.25 -11.80 5.69
C PRO A 66 2.20 -10.70 4.63
N VAL A 67 1.97 -9.46 5.06
CA VAL A 67 2.23 -8.30 4.21
C VAL A 67 3.72 -8.23 3.91
N VAL A 68 4.06 -8.10 2.62
CA VAL A 68 5.44 -8.02 2.15
C VAL A 68 5.65 -6.68 1.45
N ILE A 69 6.67 -5.95 1.89
CA ILE A 69 7.16 -4.72 1.28
C ILE A 69 8.61 -5.00 0.92
N GLU A 70 8.92 -5.09 -0.37
CA GLU A 70 10.28 -5.34 -0.86
C GLU A 70 11.17 -4.09 -0.78
N ASP A 71 12.43 -4.23 -1.20
CA ASP A 71 13.46 -3.21 -1.05
C ASP A 71 13.14 -1.90 -1.80
N ASN A 72 13.63 -0.79 -1.26
CA ASN A 72 13.52 0.56 -1.84
C ASN A 72 12.06 1.02 -2.09
N VAL A 73 11.10 0.55 -1.29
CA VAL A 73 9.71 1.00 -1.36
C VAL A 73 9.49 2.22 -0.48
N SER A 74 8.80 3.23 -1.02
CA SER A 74 8.30 4.37 -0.25
C SER A 74 6.77 4.33 -0.17
N ILE A 75 6.22 4.49 1.02
CA ILE A 75 4.78 4.51 1.28
C ILE A 75 4.41 5.85 1.90
N GLY A 76 3.61 6.64 1.19
CA GLY A 76 3.10 7.92 1.66
C GLY A 76 2.21 7.76 2.90
N GLY A 77 2.21 8.79 3.75
CA GLY A 77 1.51 8.78 5.03
C GLY A 77 0.01 8.50 4.92
N GLY A 78 -0.55 7.94 6.00
CA GLY A 78 -1.98 7.59 6.10
C GLY A 78 -2.42 6.38 5.24
N SER A 79 -1.48 5.76 4.52
CA SER A 79 -1.78 4.59 3.69
C SER A 79 -2.06 3.33 4.53
N LYS A 80 -2.73 2.35 3.92
CA LYS A 80 -3.02 1.07 4.56
C LYS A 80 -2.67 -0.08 3.61
N VAL A 81 -1.74 -0.94 4.01
CA VAL A 81 -1.34 -2.13 3.26
C VAL A 81 -1.62 -3.35 4.11
N THR A 82 -2.58 -4.18 3.74
CA THR A 82 -3.11 -5.20 4.68
C THR A 82 -3.41 -6.53 4.00
N SER A 83 -3.72 -7.55 4.81
CA SER A 83 -4.28 -8.83 4.35
C SER A 83 -3.37 -9.57 3.37
N GLY A 84 -2.07 -9.64 3.68
CA GLY A 84 -1.09 -10.37 2.84
C GLY A 84 -0.74 -9.69 1.51
N PHE A 85 -1.07 -8.40 1.36
CA PHE A 85 -0.75 -7.65 0.15
C PHE A 85 0.77 -7.50 -0.04
N GLU A 86 1.23 -7.62 -1.27
CA GLU A 86 2.66 -7.59 -1.62
C GLU A 86 3.01 -6.31 -2.41
N ILE A 87 3.98 -5.53 -1.97
CA ILE A 87 4.53 -4.40 -2.72
C ILE A 87 5.94 -4.77 -3.16
N ARG A 88 6.14 -4.85 -4.47
CA ARG A 88 7.45 -5.20 -5.04
C ARG A 88 8.44 -4.05 -5.00
N GLU A 89 9.70 -4.36 -5.28
CA GLU A 89 10.80 -3.41 -5.12
C GLU A 89 10.63 -2.11 -5.92
N ASN A 90 11.28 -1.06 -5.43
CA ASN A 90 11.32 0.27 -6.06
C ASN A 90 9.97 0.96 -6.25
N VAL A 91 8.90 0.52 -5.58
CA VAL A 91 7.57 1.14 -5.69
C VAL A 91 7.45 2.43 -4.85
N GLU A 92 6.73 3.41 -5.39
CA GLU A 92 6.30 4.61 -4.66
C GLU A 92 4.77 4.60 -4.50
N VAL A 93 4.27 4.52 -3.27
CA VAL A 93 2.84 4.61 -2.97
C VAL A 93 2.54 6.02 -2.48
N ALA A 94 1.55 6.68 -3.09
CA ALA A 94 1.10 8.00 -2.67
C ALA A 94 0.38 7.95 -1.31
N GLU A 95 0.25 9.10 -0.66
CA GLU A 95 -0.46 9.25 0.61
C GLU A 95 -1.90 8.74 0.53
N ASN A 96 -2.43 8.28 1.67
CA ASN A 96 -3.81 7.81 1.82
C ASN A 96 -4.24 6.73 0.80
N THR A 97 -3.30 5.86 0.40
CA THR A 97 -3.61 4.76 -0.52
C THR A 97 -4.03 3.50 0.23
N LEU A 98 -5.14 2.89 -0.19
CA LEU A 98 -5.65 1.65 0.37
C LEU A 98 -5.25 0.46 -0.52
N LEU A 99 -4.38 -0.40 0.00
CA LEU A 99 -3.86 -1.59 -0.66
C LEU A 99 -4.28 -2.86 0.10
N THR A 100 -5.25 -3.57 -0.47
CA THR A 100 -5.71 -4.88 0.04
C THR A 100 -6.00 -5.78 -1.16
N PRO A 101 -6.00 -7.12 -1.02
CA PRO A 101 -6.31 -8.02 -2.14
C PRO A 101 -7.71 -7.85 -2.74
N ARG A 102 -8.61 -7.12 -2.05
CA ARG A 102 -9.97 -6.82 -2.53
C ARG A 102 -10.04 -5.57 -3.40
N ILE A 103 -9.01 -4.75 -3.40
CA ILE A 103 -8.95 -3.51 -4.19
C ILE A 103 -8.28 -3.81 -5.53
N ASP A 104 -8.96 -3.42 -6.61
CA ASP A 104 -8.43 -3.50 -7.96
C ASP A 104 -7.27 -2.50 -8.12
N ILE A 105 -6.18 -2.95 -8.74
CA ILE A 105 -5.11 -2.08 -9.19
C ILE A 105 -5.10 -2.06 -10.71
N TYR A 106 -5.25 -0.87 -11.28
CA TYR A 106 -5.18 -0.62 -12.72
C TYR A 106 -3.72 -0.33 -13.08
N ASP A 107 -2.98 -1.31 -13.62
CA ASP A 107 -1.62 -1.09 -14.11
C ASP A 107 -1.68 -0.52 -15.54
N LEU A 108 -1.52 0.80 -15.65
CA LEU A 108 -1.58 1.49 -16.94
C LEU A 108 -0.36 1.26 -17.81
N LYS A 109 0.75 0.74 -17.26
CA LYS A 109 1.94 0.36 -18.05
C LYS A 109 1.69 -0.94 -18.82
N LYS A 110 1.04 -1.90 -18.17
CA LYS A 110 0.76 -3.24 -18.74
C LYS A 110 -0.66 -3.37 -19.30
N ASN A 111 -1.51 -2.38 -19.07
CA ASN A 111 -2.92 -2.39 -19.44
C ASN A 111 -3.66 -3.62 -18.89
N GLU A 112 -3.47 -3.90 -17.60
CA GLU A 112 -4.10 -5.02 -16.90
C GLU A 112 -4.64 -4.60 -15.53
N ILE A 113 -5.61 -5.35 -15.03
CA ILE A 113 -6.11 -5.22 -13.66
C ILE A 113 -5.49 -6.35 -12.82
N ILE A 114 -4.82 -5.96 -11.75
CA ILE A 114 -4.17 -6.88 -10.82
C ILE A 114 -4.75 -6.73 -9.41
N ARG A 115 -4.58 -7.78 -8.61
CA ARG A 115 -5.01 -7.81 -7.20
C ARG A 115 -3.92 -8.42 -6.33
N GLY A 116 -3.90 -8.01 -5.07
CA GLY A 116 -3.02 -8.58 -4.04
C GLY A 116 -1.55 -8.19 -4.15
N ARG A 117 -1.12 -7.51 -5.23
CA ARG A 117 0.26 -7.03 -5.35
C ARG A 117 0.40 -5.80 -6.23
N VAL A 118 1.44 -4.99 -5.96
CA VAL A 118 1.95 -3.96 -6.89
C VAL A 118 3.27 -4.44 -7.52
N PRO A 119 3.42 -4.45 -8.86
CA PRO A 119 4.67 -4.81 -9.55
C PRO A 119 5.77 -3.78 -9.33
N SER A 120 7.02 -4.19 -9.54
CA SER A 120 8.19 -3.31 -9.37
C SER A 120 8.14 -2.09 -10.28
N ASP A 121 8.87 -1.05 -9.87
CA ASP A 121 9.04 0.19 -10.64
C ASP A 121 7.72 0.87 -11.00
N ARG A 122 6.79 0.89 -10.04
CA ARG A 122 5.51 1.58 -10.15
C ARG A 122 5.41 2.75 -9.20
N ARG A 123 4.66 3.76 -9.63
CA ARG A 123 4.04 4.74 -8.74
C ARG A 123 2.55 4.42 -8.63
N VAL A 124 2.03 4.39 -7.41
CA VAL A 124 0.64 3.98 -7.12
C VAL A 124 -0.09 5.07 -6.36
N PHE A 125 -1.34 5.34 -6.72
CA PHE A 125 -2.17 6.31 -6.01
C PHE A 125 -3.65 5.89 -6.02
N GLN A 126 -4.38 6.35 -5.00
CA GLN A 126 -5.80 6.06 -4.84
C GLN A 126 -6.66 6.83 -5.84
N ARG A 127 -7.62 6.14 -6.45
CA ARG A 127 -8.74 6.72 -7.22
C ARG A 127 -10.04 6.04 -6.82
N TYR A 128 -11.13 6.56 -7.38
CA TYR A 128 -12.46 5.99 -7.26
C TYR A 128 -13.01 5.81 -8.67
N VAL A 129 -13.72 4.70 -8.87
CA VAL A 129 -14.44 4.43 -10.11
C VAL A 129 -15.85 4.01 -9.77
N GLU A 130 -16.74 4.09 -10.75
CA GLU A 130 -18.10 3.61 -10.61
C GLU A 130 -18.12 2.14 -10.18
N SER A 131 -18.96 1.85 -9.20
CA SER A 131 -19.16 0.52 -8.68
C SER A 131 -20.16 -0.24 -9.54
N SER A 132 -20.02 -1.57 -9.62
CA SER A 132 -20.99 -2.41 -10.33
C SER A 132 -22.37 -2.42 -9.68
N VAL A 133 -22.49 -1.91 -8.45
CA VAL A 133 -23.76 -1.82 -7.72
C VAL A 133 -24.44 -0.46 -7.85
N SER A 134 -23.91 0.50 -8.62
CA SER A 134 -24.48 1.87 -8.69
C SER A 134 -25.98 1.90 -8.98
N ASN A 135 -26.49 0.93 -9.74
CA ASN A 135 -27.91 0.84 -10.11
C ASN A 135 -28.77 -0.01 -9.16
N HIS A 136 -28.29 -0.33 -7.95
CA HIS A 136 -29.02 -1.16 -6.99
C HIS A 136 -30.25 -0.43 -6.42
N GLU A 137 -31.36 -1.15 -6.22
CA GLU A 137 -32.67 -0.59 -5.83
C GLU A 137 -32.70 0.13 -4.47
N MET A 138 -31.72 -0.16 -3.60
CA MET A 138 -31.57 0.51 -2.30
C MET A 138 -31.04 1.94 -2.41
N PHE A 139 -30.48 2.34 -3.55
CA PHE A 139 -30.06 3.70 -3.78
C PHE A 139 -31.28 4.52 -4.24
N GLU A 140 -31.83 5.34 -3.33
CA GLU A 140 -33.03 6.16 -3.58
C GLU A 140 -32.82 7.18 -4.69
N ASP A 141 -31.60 7.70 -4.81
CA ASP A 141 -31.17 8.57 -5.89
C ASP A 141 -30.49 7.73 -6.99
N LYS A 142 -31.16 7.59 -8.13
CA LYS A 142 -30.64 6.84 -9.28
C LYS A 142 -29.49 7.55 -10.00
N ASP A 143 -29.26 8.82 -9.70
CA ASP A 143 -28.11 9.59 -10.19
C ASP A 143 -26.93 9.54 -9.18
N ALA A 144 -27.14 8.97 -7.98
CA ALA A 144 -26.07 8.75 -7.03
C ALA A 144 -25.19 7.55 -7.45
N ASN A 145 -24.18 7.83 -8.27
CA ASN A 145 -23.22 6.83 -8.72
C ASN A 145 -22.37 6.29 -7.56
N ALA A 146 -22.74 5.14 -7.00
CA ALA A 146 -21.96 4.46 -5.98
C ALA A 146 -20.50 4.27 -6.47
N GLN A 147 -19.54 4.76 -5.70
CA GLN A 147 -18.13 4.67 -6.05
C GLN A 147 -17.45 3.53 -5.29
N LYS A 148 -16.54 2.81 -5.94
CA LYS A 148 -15.62 1.89 -5.28
C LYS A 148 -14.18 2.42 -5.33
N PRO A 149 -13.40 2.26 -4.25
CA PRO A 149 -11.98 2.61 -4.26
C PRO A 149 -11.19 1.67 -5.17
N VAL A 150 -10.25 2.23 -5.93
CA VAL A 150 -9.27 1.50 -6.74
C VAL A 150 -7.90 2.13 -6.62
N ALA A 151 -6.84 1.37 -6.82
CA ALA A 151 -5.50 1.91 -6.96
C ALA A 151 -5.13 2.00 -8.45
N VAL A 152 -4.40 3.03 -8.84
CA VAL A 152 -3.87 3.17 -10.20
C VAL A 152 -2.36 3.12 -10.12
N ALA A 153 -1.75 2.24 -10.91
CA ALA A 153 -0.31 2.07 -11.01
C ALA A 153 0.20 2.57 -12.36
N VAL A 154 1.22 3.41 -12.34
CA VAL A 154 1.91 3.95 -13.52
C VAL A 154 3.40 3.66 -13.44
N SER A 155 4.11 3.73 -14.58
CA SER A 155 5.59 3.55 -14.57
C SER A 155 6.24 4.63 -13.70
N LYS A 156 7.18 4.23 -12.85
CA LYS A 156 7.94 5.17 -11.99
C LYS A 156 8.76 6.18 -12.79
N GLU A 157 9.24 5.79 -13.96
CA GLU A 157 10.07 6.61 -14.86
C GLU A 157 9.31 7.76 -15.55
N ARG A 158 7.98 7.78 -15.50
CA ARG A 158 7.21 8.89 -16.09
C ARG A 158 7.34 10.14 -15.22
N ASP A 159 7.47 11.28 -15.86
CA ASP A 159 7.58 12.56 -15.17
C ASP A 159 6.33 12.81 -14.32
N LYS A 160 6.55 13.31 -13.10
CA LYS A 160 5.48 13.52 -12.10
C LYS A 160 4.46 14.54 -12.63
N ALA A 161 4.92 15.50 -13.44
CA ALA A 161 4.09 16.53 -14.06
C ALA A 161 3.15 15.96 -15.14
N GLU A 162 3.65 15.07 -16.02
CA GLU A 162 2.85 14.48 -17.11
C GLU A 162 1.70 13.60 -16.57
N ILE A 163 1.95 12.87 -15.48
CA ILE A 163 0.93 12.04 -14.82
C ILE A 163 -0.15 12.91 -14.16
N GLU A 164 0.22 14.00 -13.48
CA GLU A 164 -0.75 14.90 -12.85
C GLU A 164 -1.64 15.61 -13.89
N GLU A 165 -1.09 15.91 -15.06
CA GLU A 165 -1.84 16.56 -16.15
C GLU A 165 -2.84 15.59 -16.81
N GLU A 166 -2.45 14.35 -17.13
CA GLU A 166 -3.39 13.33 -17.64
C GLU A 166 -4.51 13.00 -16.66
N LEU A 167 -4.21 12.94 -15.36
CA LEU A 167 -5.19 12.63 -14.31
C LEU A 167 -6.17 13.77 -14.03
N ARG A 168 -5.87 14.99 -14.48
CA ARG A 168 -6.78 16.14 -14.39
C ARG A 168 -7.70 16.28 -15.60
N MET A 169 -7.39 15.63 -16.73
CA MET A 169 -8.11 15.77 -17.99
C MET A 169 -9.16 14.69 -18.27
N LYS A 170 -9.38 13.74 -17.35
CA LYS A 170 -10.44 12.72 -17.42
C LYS A 170 -11.23 12.70 -16.12
#